data_AF-A0A2E0XSJ9-F1
#
_entry.id   AF-A0A2E0XSJ9-F1
#
_cell.length_a   1.000
_cell.length_b   1.000
_cell.length_c   1.000
_cell.angle_alpha   90.00
_cell.angle_beta   90.00
_cell.angle_gamma   90.00
#
_symmetry.space_group_name_H-M   'P 1'
#
loop_
_entity.id
_entity.type
_entity.pdbx_description
1 polymer ?
#
loop_
_entity_poly.entity_id
_entity_poly.type
_entity_poly.pdbx_seq_one_letter_code
_entity_poly.pdbx_strand_id
1 'polypeptide(L)' 'MFESNFPVDKECVSYRTLWNAFKQIAAKAGLSEAEKADIFSGTAARAYRLSELPD' A
#
# COMPACT_ATOMS: atom_id res chain seq x y z
N MET A 1 4.47 -4.61 0.15
CA MET A 1 3.39 -3.77 0.69
C MET A 1 3.76 -2.32 0.50
N PHE A 2 2.83 -1.47 0.11
CA PHE A 2 3.03 -0.02 0.20
C PHE A 2 2.71 0.46 1.61
N GLU A 3 3.43 1.48 2.04
CA GLU A 3 3.20 2.16 3.32
C GLU A 3 3.45 3.64 3.12
N SER A 4 2.82 4.45 3.96
CA SER A 4 3.11 5.86 4.04
C SER A 4 3.72 6.15 5.39
N ASN A 5 4.79 6.94 5.44
CA ASN A 5 5.39 7.37 6.69
C ASN A 5 4.72 8.65 7.20
N PHE A 6 3.40 8.80 6.99
CA PHE A 6 2.66 9.97 7.46
C PHE A 6 2.63 9.99 8.99
N PRO A 7 2.85 11.16 9.63
CA PRO A 7 2.85 12.50 9.03
C PRO A 7 4.21 13.00 8.51
N VAL A 8 5.31 12.25 8.62
CA VAL A 8 6.66 12.71 8.20
C VAL A 8 6.68 13.05 6.71
N ASP A 9 6.05 12.23 5.86
CA ASP A 9 5.98 12.46 4.42
C ASP A 9 5.26 13.77 4.04
N LYS A 10 4.41 14.32 4.91
CA LYS A 10 3.64 15.55 4.62
C LYS A 10 4.56 16.74 4.33
N GLU A 11 5.78 16.72 4.85
CA GLU A 11 6.78 17.77 4.65
C GLU A 11 7.28 17.82 3.20
N CYS A 12 7.11 16.73 2.43
CA CYS A 12 7.57 16.63 1.04
C CYS A 12 6.44 16.36 0.03
N VAL A 13 5.38 15.67 0.42
CA VAL A 13 4.34 15.22 -0.50
C VAL A 13 2.97 15.13 0.18
N SER A 14 1.90 15.46 -0.54
CA SER A 14 0.54 15.23 -0.03
C SER A 14 0.19 13.73 -0.05
N TYR A 15 -0.65 13.28 0.88
CA TYR A 15 -1.07 11.87 0.92
C TYR A 15 -1.75 11.44 -0.39
N ARG A 16 -2.55 12.34 -0.98
CA ARG A 16 -3.20 12.10 -2.28
C ARG A 16 -2.17 11.85 -3.39
N THR A 17 -1.11 12.65 -3.43
CA THR A 17 -0.04 12.50 -4.43
C THR A 17 0.70 11.19 -4.22
N LEU A 18 1.06 10.86 -2.97
CA LEU A 18 1.73 9.61 -2.62
C LEU A 18 0.89 8.38 -3.01
N TRP A 19 -0.41 8.39 -2.68
CA TRP A 19 -1.33 7.31 -3.05
C TRP A 19 -1.43 7.11 -4.57
N ASN A 20 -1.49 8.20 -5.32
CA ASN A 20 -1.50 8.12 -6.79
C ASN A 20 -0.16 7.62 -7.35
N ALA A 21 0.97 7.93 -6.70
CA ALA A 21 2.27 7.40 -7.09
C ALA A 21 2.32 5.88 -6.92
N PHE A 22 1.84 5.33 -5.81
CA PHE A 22 1.78 3.87 -5.60
C PHE A 22 0.95 3.16 -6.68
N LYS A 23 -0.22 3.71 -7.05
CA LYS A 23 -1.03 3.17 -8.16
C LYS A 23 -0.28 3.18 -9.49
N GLN A 24 0.44 4.27 -9.79
CA GLN A 24 1.25 4.35 -11.01
C GLN A 24 2.41 3.35 -11.01
N ILE A 25 3.10 3.17 -9.87
CA ILE A 25 4.17 2.18 -9.73
C ILE A 25 3.65 0.76 -9.98
N ALA A 26 2.53 0.39 -9.34
CA ALA A 26 1.90 -0.92 -9.54
C ALA A 26 1.47 -1.15 -11.00
N ALA A 27 0.89 -0.13 -11.65
CA ALA A 27 0.51 -0.21 -13.06
C ALA A 27 1.73 -0.35 -13.99
N LYS A 28 2.79 0.44 -13.77
CA LYS A 28 4.03 0.38 -14.56
C LYS A 28 4.77 -0.95 -14.39
N ALA A 29 4.67 -1.56 -13.22
CA ALA A 29 5.23 -2.89 -12.96
C ALA A 29 4.43 -4.04 -13.63
N GLY A 30 3.26 -3.76 -14.22
CA GLY A 30 2.46 -4.78 -14.91
C GLY A 30 1.82 -5.81 -13.97
N LEU A 31 1.60 -5.45 -12.70
CA LEU A 31 1.06 -6.37 -11.70
C LEU A 31 -0.34 -6.88 -12.11
N SER A 32 -0.57 -8.17 -11.94
CA SER A 32 -1.89 -8.79 -12.00
C SER A 32 -2.81 -8.27 -10.89
N GLU A 33 -4.11 -8.52 -11.01
CA GLU A 33 -5.08 -8.11 -9.97
C GLU A 33 -4.80 -8.77 -8.61
N ALA A 34 -4.32 -10.02 -8.60
CA ALA A 34 -3.92 -10.72 -7.38
C ALA A 34 -2.70 -10.05 -6.73
N GLU A 35 -1.68 -9.71 -7.53
CA GLU A 35 -0.47 -9.03 -7.02
C GLU A 35 -0.79 -7.61 -6.55
N LYS A 36 -1.73 -6.90 -7.19
CA LYS A 36 -2.23 -5.61 -6.70
C LYS A 36 -2.92 -5.76 -5.35
N ALA A 37 -3.82 -6.73 -5.20
CA ALA A 37 -4.47 -7.01 -3.93
C ALA A 37 -3.43 -7.28 -2.83
N ASP A 38 -2.38 -8.04 -3.15
CA ASP A 38 -1.30 -8.32 -2.23
C ASP A 38 -0.44 -7.11 -1.88
N ILE A 39 -0.05 -6.26 -2.85
CA ILE A 39 0.83 -5.12 -2.56
C ILE A 39 0.12 -3.99 -1.83
N PHE A 40 -1.19 -3.84 -2.02
CA PHE A 40 -2.01 -2.81 -1.38
C PHE A 40 -2.60 -3.22 -0.03
N SER A 41 -2.78 -4.51 0.26
CA SER A 41 -3.30 -4.94 1.58
C SER A 41 -2.90 -6.36 1.98
N GLY A 42 -2.97 -7.34 1.06
CA GLY A 42 -2.84 -8.76 1.39
C GLY A 42 -1.51 -9.15 2.05
N THR A 43 -0.41 -8.56 1.60
CA THR A 43 0.92 -8.79 2.19
C THR A 43 0.97 -8.30 3.65
N ALA A 44 0.41 -7.13 3.93
CA ALA A 44 0.38 -6.59 5.30
C ALA A 44 -0.55 -7.43 6.19
N ALA A 45 -1.72 -7.82 5.68
CA ALA A 45 -2.65 -8.68 6.41
C ALA A 45 -2.01 -10.00 6.84
N ARG A 46 -1.27 -10.68 5.96
CA ARG A 46 -0.57 -11.92 6.31
C ARG A 46 0.64 -11.69 7.22
N ALA A 47 1.47 -10.70 6.91
CA ALA A 47 2.69 -10.43 7.68
C ALA A 47 2.38 -10.03 9.13
N TYR A 48 1.34 -9.23 9.33
CA TYR A 48 0.92 -8.73 10.63
C TYR A 48 -0.27 -9.52 11.23
N ARG A 49 -0.70 -10.62 10.59
CA ARG A 49 -1.82 -11.48 11.02
C ARG A 49 -3.11 -10.72 11.33
N LEU A 50 -3.42 -9.73 10.50
CA LEU A 50 -4.56 -8.81 10.75
C LEU A 50 -5.91 -9.52 10.66
N SER A 51 -6.00 -10.65 9.94
CA SER A 51 -7.20 -11.48 9.87
C SER A 51 -7.47 -12.31 11.12
N GLU A 52 -6.54 -12.37 12.06
CA GLU A 52 -6.66 -13.11 13.33
C GLU A 52 -7.03 -12.19 14.51
N LEU A 53 -7.22 -10.88 14.25
CA LEU A 53 -7.61 -9.93 15.28
C LEU A 53 -9.08 -10.15 15.69
N PRO A 54 -9.38 -10.22 17.00
CA PRO A 54 -10.75 -10.25 17.48
C PRO A 54 -11.49 -8.96 17.09
N ASP A 55 -12.81 -9.07 16.91
CA ASP A 55 -13.73 -7.93 16.70
C ASP A 55 -13.67 -6.89 17.85
#